data_AF-A0ABD5DJ44-F1
#
_entry.id   AF-A0ABD5DJ44-F1
#
_cell.length_a   1.000
_cell.length_b   1.000
_cell.length_c   1.000
_cell.angle_alpha   90.00
_cell.angle_beta   90.00
_cell.angle_gamma   90.00
#
_symmetry.space_group_name_H-M   'P 1'
#
loop_
_entity.id
_entity.type
_entity.pdbx_description
1 polymer ?
#
loop_
_entity_poly.entity_id
_entity_poly.type
_entity_poly.pdbx_seq_one_letter_code
_entity_poly.pdbx_strand_id
1 'polypeptide(L)' 'PGSRWHKQHHDALSLPVYVRDNSLLALGNNDQKPDYAWHEGTAFQLFHLEDGREARCDVPAADGSTIFTLKARRQG' A
#
# COMPACT_ATOMS: atom_id res chain seq x y z
N PRO A 1 -16.77 3.48 -5.43
CA PRO A 1 -17.84 4.12 -4.62
C PRO A 1 -17.99 3.45 -3.25
N GLY A 2 -17.37 4.05 -2.23
CA GLY A 2 -17.62 3.76 -0.80
C GLY A 2 -18.95 4.35 -0.32
N SER A 3 -19.25 4.23 0.98
CA SER A 3 -20.51 4.70 1.62
C SER A 3 -21.72 3.77 1.52
N ARG A 4 -21.49 2.45 1.50
CA ARG A 4 -22.55 1.44 1.67
C ARG A 4 -22.06 0.29 2.54
N TRP A 5 -23.00 -0.37 3.21
CA TRP A 5 -22.70 -1.58 3.96
C TRP A 5 -22.47 -2.75 3.00
N HIS A 6 -21.41 -3.50 3.25
CA HIS A 6 -21.05 -4.70 2.50
C HIS A 6 -21.13 -5.90 3.44
N LYS A 7 -21.84 -6.95 3.01
CA LYS A 7 -21.83 -8.26 3.68
C LYS A 7 -21.18 -9.27 2.74
N GLN A 8 -20.11 -9.90 3.19
CA GLN A 8 -19.37 -10.91 2.42
C GLN A 8 -19.17 -12.15 3.28
N HIS A 9 -19.15 -13.32 2.65
CA HIS A 9 -18.79 -14.58 3.29
C HIS A 9 -17.30 -14.81 3.07
N HIS A 10 -16.58 -15.08 4.15
CA HIS A 10 -15.15 -15.35 4.11
C HIS A 10 -14.85 -16.64 4.89
N ASP A 11 -13.97 -17.49 4.36
CA ASP A 11 -13.43 -18.65 5.06
C ASP A 11 -12.49 -18.23 6.20
N ALA A 12 -12.09 -19.16 7.07
CA ALA A 12 -11.33 -18.86 8.29
C ALA A 12 -9.99 -18.10 8.09
N LEU A 13 -9.42 -18.14 6.88
CA LEU A 13 -8.18 -17.43 6.50
C LEU A 13 -8.43 -16.19 5.62
N SER A 14 -9.68 -15.85 5.34
CA SER A 14 -10.06 -14.70 4.53
C SER A 14 -10.74 -13.65 5.40
N LEU A 15 -10.42 -12.38 5.17
CA LEU A 15 -11.13 -11.26 5.77
C LEU A 15 -11.16 -10.09 4.78
N PRO A 16 -12.19 -9.25 4.83
CA PRO A 16 -12.29 -8.11 3.94
C PRO A 16 -11.29 -7.02 4.35
N VAL A 17 -10.13 -7.00 3.68
CA VAL A 17 -9.12 -5.94 3.79
C VAL A 17 -9.29 -4.99 2.62
N TYR A 18 -9.67 -3.75 2.90
CA TYR A 18 -9.89 -2.72 1.88
C TYR A 18 -8.77 -1.68 1.91
N VAL A 19 -8.16 -1.44 0.74
CA VAL A 19 -7.24 -0.32 0.53
C VAL A 19 -8.02 0.85 -0.08
N ARG A 20 -7.76 2.06 0.40
CA ARG A 20 -8.43 3.27 -0.13
C ARG A 20 -7.95 3.56 -1.54
N ASP A 21 -8.84 4.13 -2.36
CA ASP A 21 -8.47 4.66 -3.67
C ASP A 21 -7.37 5.73 -3.53
N ASN A 22 -6.55 5.91 -4.58
CA ASN A 22 -5.38 6.81 -4.60
C ASN A 22 -4.31 6.48 -3.54
N SER A 23 -4.19 5.22 -3.13
CA SER A 23 -3.16 4.80 -2.17
C SER A 23 -2.01 4.11 -2.89
N LEU A 24 -0.80 4.44 -2.48
CA LEU A 24 0.42 3.74 -2.88
C LEU A 24 0.92 2.96 -1.68
N LEU A 25 0.99 1.63 -1.82
CA LEU A 25 1.30 0.73 -0.73
C LEU A 25 2.62 0.00 -1.01
N ALA A 26 3.54 0.05 -0.06
CA ALA A 26 4.80 -0.68 -0.09
C ALA A 26 4.60 -2.05 0.56
N LEU A 27 4.70 -3.12 -0.23
CA LEU A 27 4.79 -4.49 0.28
C LEU A 27 6.26 -4.88 0.33
N GLY A 28 6.75 -5.22 1.51
CA GLY A 28 8.12 -5.73 1.65
C GLY A 28 8.23 -7.16 1.16
N ASN A 29 9.44 -7.54 0.73
CA ASN A 29 9.70 -8.81 0.04
C ASN A 29 9.94 -10.01 0.97
N ASN A 30 9.65 -9.88 2.27
CA ASN A 30 9.94 -10.92 3.26
C ASN A 30 8.72 -11.17 4.14
N ASP A 31 8.21 -12.41 4.12
CA ASP A 31 7.09 -12.86 4.95
C ASP A 31 7.54 -13.61 6.21
N GLN A 32 8.82 -13.96 6.33
CA GLN A 32 9.34 -14.80 7.42
C GLN A 32 9.79 -14.01 8.65
N LYS A 33 10.16 -12.73 8.49
CA LYS A 33 10.61 -11.87 9.60
C LYS A 33 10.10 -10.44 9.43
N PRO A 34 9.73 -9.75 10.52
CA PRO A 34 9.34 -8.35 10.47
C PRO A 34 10.54 -7.39 10.33
N ASP A 35 11.73 -7.80 10.79
CA ASP A 35 12.97 -7.01 10.74
C ASP A 35 13.79 -7.41 9.51
N TYR A 36 13.75 -6.57 8.47
CA TYR A 36 14.51 -6.72 7.23
C TYR A 36 14.68 -5.36 6.56
N ALA A 37 15.55 -5.28 5.56
CA ALA A 37 15.72 -4.09 4.74
C ALA A 37 14.45 -3.79 3.93
N TRP A 38 13.50 -3.04 4.51
CA TRP A 38 12.23 -2.69 3.87
C TRP A 38 12.38 -1.91 2.56
N HIS A 39 13.56 -1.36 2.29
CA HIS A 39 13.92 -0.63 1.08
C HIS A 39 14.46 -1.52 -0.06
N GLU A 40 14.76 -2.79 0.21
CA GLU A 40 15.32 -3.72 -0.78
C GLU A 40 14.23 -4.71 -1.23
N GLY A 41 13.88 -4.66 -2.52
CA GLY A 41 12.82 -5.52 -3.10
C GLY A 41 11.39 -5.06 -2.80
N THR A 42 11.17 -3.83 -2.37
CA THR A 42 9.84 -3.30 -2.07
C THR A 42 8.93 -3.35 -3.31
N ALA A 43 7.86 -4.14 -3.25
CA ALA A 43 6.83 -4.17 -4.27
C ALA A 43 5.82 -3.04 -4.00
N PHE A 44 5.88 -1.99 -4.81
CA PHE A 44 4.92 -0.90 -4.72
C PHE A 44 3.65 -1.23 -5.50
N GLN A 45 2.51 -1.22 -4.82
CA GLN A 45 1.20 -1.41 -5.41
C GLN A 45 0.43 -0.10 -5.40
N LEU A 46 0.10 0.40 -6.60
CA LEU A 46 -0.71 1.59 -6.78
C LEU A 46 -2.18 1.20 -6.92
N PHE A 47 -3.01 1.64 -5.99
CA PHE A 47 -4.45 1.35 -6.00
C PHE A 47 -5.24 2.57 -6.47
N HIS A 48 -5.94 2.39 -7.60
CA HIS A 48 -6.94 3.32 -8.15
C HIS A 48 -6.49 4.79 -8.16
N LEU A 49 -5.42 5.11 -8.91
CA LEU A 49 -4.98 6.49 -9.11
C LEU A 49 -5.88 7.18 -10.15
N GLU A 50 -6.75 8.05 -9.65
CA GLU A 50 -7.61 8.90 -10.47
C GLU A 50 -6.76 9.95 -11.22
N ASP A 51 -7.28 10.44 -12.34
CA ASP A 51 -6.58 11.47 -13.11
C ASP A 51 -6.47 12.79 -12.31
N GLY A 52 -5.30 13.44 -12.40
CA GLY A 52 -5.00 14.66 -11.66
C GLY A 52 -4.63 14.46 -10.18
N ARG A 53 -4.71 13.24 -9.64
CA ARG A 53 -4.32 12.92 -8.26
C ARG A 53 -2.88 12.41 -8.16
N GLU A 54 -2.30 12.63 -6.99
CA GLU A 54 -0.97 12.15 -6.60
C GLU A 54 -1.12 11.20 -5.40
N ALA A 55 -0.56 9.99 -5.52
CA ALA A 55 -0.39 9.08 -4.41
C ALA A 55 1.07 9.13 -3.94
N ARG A 56 1.26 9.20 -2.63
CA ARG A 56 2.58 9.23 -1.99
C ARG A 56 2.72 8.06 -1.03
N CYS A 57 3.85 7.39 -1.06
CA CYS A 57 4.24 6.36 -0.11
C CYS A 57 5.63 6.66 0.42
N ASP A 58 5.77 6.71 1.73
CA ASP A 58 7.03 6.92 2.42
C ASP A 58 7.43 5.60 3.09
N VAL A 59 8.56 5.04 2.67
CA VAL A 59 9.15 3.82 3.25
C VAL A 59 10.07 4.23 4.40
N PRO A 60 9.80 3.78 5.63
CA PRO A 60 10.69 4.02 6.76
C PRO A 60 11.92 3.10 6.73
N ALA A 61 13.02 3.55 7.30
CA ALA A 61 14.16 2.73 7.69
C ALA A 61 13.93 2.12 9.08
N ALA A 62 14.82 1.21 9.48
CA ALA A 62 14.78 0.55 10.78
C ALA A 62 14.86 1.53 11.98
N ASP A 63 15.39 2.73 11.77
CA ASP A 63 15.44 3.82 12.76
C ASP A 63 14.19 4.70 12.78
N GLY A 64 13.20 4.42 11.91
CA GLY A 64 11.97 5.20 11.75
C GLY A 64 12.12 6.44 10.86
N SER A 65 13.32 6.74 10.35
CA SER A 65 13.52 7.82 9.37
C SER A 65 12.98 7.41 8.00
N THR A 66 12.53 8.36 7.17
CA THR A 66 12.10 8.04 5.80
C THR A 66 13.33 7.81 4.92
N ILE A 67 13.54 6.56 4.48
CA ILE A 67 14.67 6.21 3.59
C ILE A 67 14.32 6.35 2.11
N PHE A 68 13.05 6.19 1.76
CA PHE A 68 12.59 6.28 0.38
C PHE A 68 11.19 6.86 0.30
N THR A 69 10.97 7.79 -0.63
CA THR A 69 9.64 8.34 -0.91
C THR A 69 9.31 8.09 -2.37
N LEU A 70 8.24 7.34 -2.62
CA LEU A 70 7.68 7.14 -3.95
C LEU A 70 6.46 8.05 -4.13
N LYS A 71 6.43 8.78 -5.24
CA LYS A 71 5.27 9.58 -5.66
C LYS A 71 4.82 9.11 -7.03
N ALA A 72 3.54 8.78 -7.14
CA ALA A 72 2.89 8.44 -8.40
C ALA A 72 1.83 9.49 -8.69
N ARG A 73 1.99 10.23 -9.78
CA ARG A 73 1.01 11.21 -10.24
C ARG A 73 0.52 10.80 -11.62
N ARG A 74 -0.80 10.80 -11.80
CA ARG A 74 -1.43 10.58 -13.10
C ARG A 74 -1.82 11.92 -13.71
N GLN A 75 -1.49 12.13 -14.99
CA GLN A 75 -1.92 13.27 -15.78
C GLN A 75 -2.42 12.75 -17.13
N GLY A 76 -3.69 12.99 -17.46
CA GLY A 76 -4.36 12.50 -18.67
C GLY A 76 -5.65 13.24 -18.99
#